data_AF-A0A2E7MB67-F1
#
_entry.id   AF-A0A2E7MB67-F1
#
_cell.length_a   1.000
_cell.length_b   1.000
_cell.length_c   1.000
_cell.angle_alpha   90.00
_cell.angle_beta   90.00
_cell.angle_gamma   90.00
#
_symmetry.space_group_name_H-M   'P 1'
#
loop_
_entity.id
_entity.type
_entity.pdbx_description
1 polymer ?
#
loop_
_entity_poly.entity_id
_entity_poly.type
_entity_poly.pdbx_seq_one_letter_code
_entity_poly.pdbx_strand_id
1 'polypeptide(L)'
;AELKALVGDVEAAPFKDGKMAALENTLGRRYLTTAQAGRLVDLFSFSRDKVDALVFLYPRILDSDQFESLLESLKFASDRMAVRRELGLEGS
;
A
#
# COMPACT_ATOMS: atom_id res chain seq x y z
N ALA A 1 1.31 14.89 -12.17
CA ALA A 1 1.25 16.03 -11.24
C ALA A 1 0.68 15.64 -9.88
N GLU A 2 -0.38 14.81 -9.83
CA GLU A 2 -1.11 14.53 -8.59
C GLU A 2 -0.53 13.38 -7.73
N LEU A 3 -0.07 12.28 -8.34
CA LEU A 3 0.62 11.21 -7.59
C LEU A 3 1.90 11.72 -6.91
N LYS A 4 2.59 12.68 -7.53
CA LYS A 4 3.79 13.30 -6.95
C LYS A 4 3.45 14.09 -5.69
N ALA A 5 2.32 14.80 -5.68
CA ALA A 5 1.84 15.51 -4.50
C ALA A 5 1.50 14.51 -3.37
N LEU A 6 0.77 13.44 -3.70
CA LEU A 6 0.47 12.37 -2.73
C LEU A 6 1.72 11.76 -2.11
N VAL A 7 2.73 11.43 -2.92
CA VAL A 7 4.01 10.92 -2.43
C VAL A 7 4.64 11.91 -1.45
N GLY A 8 4.65 13.20 -1.78
CA GLY A 8 5.15 14.24 -0.89
C GLY A 8 4.37 14.36 0.42
N ASP A 9 3.03 14.27 0.37
CA ASP A 9 2.18 14.36 1.56
C ASP A 9 2.37 13.16 2.50
N VAL A 10 2.51 11.96 1.94
CA VAL A 10 2.81 10.74 2.70
C VAL A 10 4.23 10.78 3.26
N GLU A 11 5.21 11.27 2.50
CA GLU A 11 6.59 11.39 2.97
C GLU A 11 6.73 12.42 4.10
N ALA A 12 5.97 13.52 4.04
CA ALA A 12 6.00 14.59 5.05
C ALA A 12 5.41 14.19 6.40
N ALA A 13 4.55 13.17 6.46
CA ALA A 13 3.97 12.69 7.70
C ALA A 13 4.99 11.83 8.49
N PRO A 14 5.31 12.15 9.75
CA PRO A 14 6.33 11.41 10.52
C PRO A 14 5.84 10.05 11.03
N PHE A 15 4.54 9.85 11.17
CA PHE A 15 3.92 8.66 11.75
C PHE A 15 2.88 8.04 10.81
N LYS A 16 2.63 6.74 11.00
CA LYS A 16 1.67 5.94 10.23
C LYS A 16 0.32 6.64 10.06
N ASP A 17 -0.27 7.15 11.13
CA ASP A 17 -1.64 7.70 11.08
C ASP A 17 -1.74 8.89 10.12
N GLY A 18 -0.72 9.76 10.11
CA GLY A 18 -0.66 10.88 9.16
C GLY A 18 -0.46 10.40 7.72
N LYS A 19 0.35 9.36 7.51
CA LYS A 19 0.55 8.74 6.20
C LYS A 19 -0.74 8.13 5.66
N MET A 20 -1.45 7.38 6.50
CA MET A 20 -2.74 6.77 6.14
C MET A 20 -3.80 7.84 5.87
N ALA A 21 -3.88 8.90 6.67
CA ALA A 21 -4.78 10.01 6.42
C ALA A 21 -4.50 10.70 5.06
N ALA A 22 -3.23 10.86 4.69
CA ALA A 22 -2.86 11.42 3.38
C ALA A 22 -3.32 10.50 2.23
N LEU A 23 -3.17 9.18 2.37
CA LEU A 23 -3.68 8.21 1.42
C LEU A 23 -5.21 8.27 1.31
N GLU A 24 -5.93 8.26 2.42
CA GLU A 24 -7.39 8.28 2.49
C GLU A 24 -7.97 9.55 1.87
N ASN A 25 -7.44 10.72 2.23
CA ASN A 25 -7.91 12.01 1.73
C ASN A 25 -7.67 12.20 0.23
N THR A 26 -6.59 11.65 -0.30
CA THR A 26 -6.17 11.89 -1.68
C THR A 26 -6.67 10.83 -2.65
N LEU A 27 -6.77 9.57 -2.21
CA LEU A 27 -7.07 8.46 -3.11
C LEU A 27 -8.55 8.28 -3.39
N GLY A 28 -9.48 8.66 -2.52
CA GLY A 28 -10.93 8.63 -2.83
C GLY A 28 -11.38 7.41 -3.66
N ARG A 29 -11.87 7.65 -4.89
CA ARG A 29 -12.24 6.64 -5.91
C ARG A 29 -11.18 6.39 -7.00
N ARG A 30 -9.96 6.87 -6.78
CA ARG A 30 -8.86 6.75 -7.73
C ARG A 30 -8.26 5.37 -7.65
N TYR A 31 -7.84 4.91 -8.80
CA TYR A 31 -7.08 3.69 -8.92
C TYR A 31 -5.61 3.99 -9.19
N LEU A 32 -4.76 3.04 -8.81
CA LEU A 32 -3.31 3.09 -8.91
C LEU A 32 -2.82 1.83 -9.63
N THR A 33 -1.66 1.89 -10.25
CA THR A 33 -0.95 0.66 -10.61
C THR A 33 -0.22 0.10 -9.40
N THR A 34 0.09 -1.20 -9.39
CA THR A 34 0.94 -1.85 -8.39
C THR A 34 2.27 -1.13 -8.23
N ALA A 35 2.87 -0.66 -9.33
CA ALA A 35 4.11 0.14 -9.27
C ALA A 35 3.93 1.47 -8.52
N GLN A 36 2.76 2.11 -8.64
CA GLN A 36 2.45 3.32 -7.87
C GLN A 36 2.17 2.99 -6.40
N ALA A 37 1.44 1.92 -6.12
CA ALA A 37 1.19 1.43 -4.78
C ALA A 37 2.50 1.06 -4.05
N GLY A 38 3.43 0.37 -4.72
CA GLY A 38 4.74 0.03 -4.16
C GLY A 38 5.53 1.25 -3.72
N ARG A 39 5.54 2.32 -4.53
CA ARG A 39 6.19 3.58 -4.13
C ARG A 39 5.57 4.20 -2.87
N LEU A 40 4.26 4.09 -2.68
CA LEU A 40 3.59 4.60 -1.49
C LEU A 40 3.89 3.72 -0.26
N VAL A 41 3.92 2.40 -0.44
CA VAL A 41 4.24 1.43 0.62
C VAL A 41 5.69 1.59 1.09
N ASP A 42 6.63 1.90 0.20
CA ASP A 42 8.03 2.12 0.57
C ASP A 42 8.28 3.36 1.41
N LEU A 43 7.32 4.29 1.47
CA LEU A 43 7.39 5.43 2.38
C LEU A 43 7.16 5.02 3.84
N PHE A 44 6.64 3.83 4.12
CA PHE A 44 6.43 3.34 5.49
C PHE A 44 7.67 2.61 6.02
N SER A 45 8.14 3.01 7.20
CA SER A 45 9.37 2.48 7.79
C SER A 45 9.19 1.11 8.42
N PHE A 46 8.04 0.85 9.05
CA PHE A 46 7.76 -0.39 9.75
C PHE A 46 6.98 -1.35 8.87
N SER A 47 7.33 -2.65 8.94
CA SER A 47 6.71 -3.65 8.08
C SER A 47 5.22 -3.84 8.36
N ARG A 48 4.80 -3.69 9.63
CA ARG A 48 3.39 -3.68 10.01
C ARG A 48 2.61 -2.56 9.31
N ASP A 49 3.19 -1.37 9.22
CA ASP A 49 2.54 -0.25 8.56
C ASP A 49 2.47 -0.46 7.04
N LYS A 50 3.49 -1.12 6.46
CA LYS A 50 3.46 -1.55 5.05
C LYS A 50 2.31 -2.54 4.77
N VAL A 51 2.04 -3.47 5.70
CA VAL A 51 0.88 -4.39 5.60
C VAL A 51 -0.42 -3.59 5.57
N ASP A 52 -0.61 -2.68 6.53
CA ASP A 52 -1.82 -1.86 6.61
C ASP A 52 -2.04 -1.00 5.34
N ALA A 53 -0.96 -0.41 4.82
CA ALA A 53 -0.99 0.35 3.58
C ALA A 53 -1.36 -0.53 2.37
N LEU A 54 -0.77 -1.73 2.25
CA LEU A 54 -1.09 -2.65 1.15
C LEU A 54 -2.55 -3.11 1.19
N VAL A 55 -3.07 -3.43 2.37
CA VAL A 55 -4.49 -3.81 2.55
C VAL A 55 -5.41 -2.67 2.10
N PHE A 56 -5.09 -1.42 2.48
CA PHE A 56 -5.85 -0.25 2.05
C PHE A 56 -5.77 -0.01 0.53
N LEU A 57 -4.59 -0.21 -0.08
CA LEU A 57 -4.35 0.06 -1.49
C LEU A 57 -4.93 -1.01 -2.41
N TYR A 58 -4.99 -2.28 -1.98
CA TYR A 58 -5.43 -3.42 -2.78
C TYR A 58 -6.72 -3.20 -3.60
N PRO A 59 -7.86 -2.75 -3.01
CA PRO A 59 -9.09 -2.55 -3.78
C PRO A 59 -9.02 -1.41 -4.82
N ARG A 60 -7.92 -0.66 -4.83
CA ARG A 60 -7.66 0.47 -5.74
C ARG A 60 -6.59 0.15 -6.77
N ILE A 61 -6.11 -1.09 -6.85
CA ILE A 61 -5.09 -1.48 -7.84
C ILE A 61 -5.76 -1.86 -9.17
N LEU A 62 -5.26 -1.29 -10.27
CA LEU A 62 -5.76 -1.53 -11.64
C LEU A 62 -5.26 -2.87 -12.22
N ASP A 63 -3.99 -3.17 -11.99
CA ASP A 63 -3.25 -4.34 -12.47
C ASP A 63 -3.09 -5.33 -11.30
N SER A 64 -4.22 -5.85 -10.82
CA SER A 64 -4.27 -6.76 -9.67
C SER A 64 -3.55 -8.08 -9.92
N ASP A 65 -3.36 -8.47 -11.18
CA ASP A 65 -2.52 -9.59 -11.61
C ASP A 65 -1.06 -9.43 -11.18
N GLN A 66 -0.59 -8.19 -11.06
CA GLN A 66 0.77 -7.86 -10.62
C GLN A 66 0.89 -7.76 -9.08
N PHE A 67 -0.21 -7.85 -8.33
CA PHE A 67 -0.23 -7.63 -6.88
C PHE A 67 0.65 -8.63 -6.12
N GLU A 68 0.72 -9.87 -6.59
CA GLU A 68 1.58 -10.90 -5.98
C GLU A 68 3.06 -10.49 -6.01
N SER A 69 3.53 -9.90 -7.12
CA SER A 69 4.89 -9.37 -7.22
C SER A 69 5.11 -8.17 -6.28
N LEU A 70 4.09 -7.34 -6.06
CA LEU A 70 4.14 -6.29 -5.05
C LEU A 70 4.25 -6.86 -3.63
N LEU A 71 3.56 -7.95 -3.31
CA LEU A 71 3.70 -8.62 -2.00
C LEU A 71 5.12 -9.14 -1.77
N GLU A 72 5.81 -9.60 -2.81
CA GLU A 72 7.21 -10.06 -2.71
C GLU A 72 8.18 -8.95 -2.29
N SER A 73 7.80 -7.67 -2.42
CA SER A 73 8.58 -6.55 -1.89
C SER A 73 8.63 -6.51 -0.36
N LEU A 74 7.70 -7.18 0.34
CA LEU A 74 7.74 -7.34 1.79
C LEU A 74 8.82 -8.35 2.17
N LYS A 75 9.77 -7.89 2.99
CA LYS A 75 10.92 -8.68 3.46
C LYS A 75 10.51 -9.98 4.16
N PHE A 76 9.49 -9.93 5.02
CA PHE A 76 9.11 -11.08 5.85
C PHE A 76 7.91 -11.82 5.28
N ALA A 77 7.99 -13.16 5.28
CA ALA A 77 6.89 -14.01 4.84
C ALA A 77 5.62 -13.84 5.68
N SER A 78 5.78 -13.60 6.99
CA SER A 78 4.68 -13.32 7.92
C SER A 78 3.87 -12.10 7.49
N ASP A 79 4.51 -11.06 6.96
CA ASP A 79 3.83 -9.84 6.52
C ASP A 79 3.04 -10.10 5.24
N ARG A 80 3.60 -10.87 4.31
CA ARG A 80 2.88 -11.31 3.09
C ARG A 80 1.67 -12.17 3.42
N MET A 81 1.79 -13.07 4.40
CA MET A 81 0.67 -13.87 4.88
C MET A 81 -0.38 -13.00 5.55
N ALA A 82 0.02 -12.02 6.37
CA ALA A 82 -0.90 -11.09 7.01
C ALA A 82 -1.72 -10.31 5.97
N VAL A 83 -1.09 -9.77 4.93
CA VAL A 83 -1.82 -9.09 3.85
C VAL A 83 -2.83 -10.04 3.18
N ARG A 84 -2.42 -11.27 2.83
CA ARG A 84 -3.34 -12.23 2.21
C ARG A 84 -4.52 -12.58 3.12
N ARG A 85 -4.27 -12.76 4.41
CA ARG A 85 -5.31 -13.04 5.40
C ARG A 85 -6.34 -11.91 5.52
N GLU A 86 -5.88 -10.66 5.65
CA GLU A 86 -6.74 -9.49 5.74
C GLU A 86 -7.57 -9.28 4.47
N LEU A 87 -7.02 -9.67 3.31
CA LEU A 87 -7.70 -9.58 2.02
C LEU A 87 -8.54 -10.81 1.64
N GLY A 88 -8.53 -11.86 2.47
CA GLY A 88 -9.24 -13.11 2.17
C GLY A 88 -8.65 -13.90 0.99
N LEU A 89 -7.36 -13.72 0.69
CA LEU A 89 -6.62 -14.40 -0.38
C LEU A 89 -6.00 -15.74 0.07
N GLU A 90 -6.25 -16.17 1.31
CA GLU A 90 -5.80 -17.48 1.79
C GLU A 90 -6.63 -18.61 1.15
N GLY A 91 -6.03 -19.36 0.21
CA GLY A 91 -6.61 -20.59 -0.35
C GLY A 91 -7.10 -20.54 -1.80
N SER A 92 -6.63 -19.60 -2.62
CA SER A 92 -6.79 -19.66 -4.09
C SER A 92 -5.75 -20.56 -4.76
#